data_AF-A0A849DFI2-F1
#
_entry.id   AF-A0A849DFI2-F1
#
_cell.length_a   1.000
_cell.length_b   1.000
_cell.length_c   1.000
_cell.angle_alpha   90.00
_cell.angle_beta   90.00
_cell.angle_gamma   90.00
#
_symmetry.space_group_name_H-M   'P 1'
#
loop_
_entity.id
_entity.type
_entity.pdbx_description
1 polymer ?
#
loop_
_entity_poly.entity_id
_entity_poly.type
_entity_poly.pdbx_seq_one_letter_code
_entity_poly.pdbx_strand_id
1 'polypeptide(L)'
;MKLQEIYNHLDKISPFELQEKWDNSGLIVGDMSREVSQIVVALDIDEEMIERTEVNTLFVVHHPLIFGNLTQLDFAKYPSNLLEKMILKKQSLIALHTNFDQTHLNRYVFEKVLGFKIESQDPFVCTTKGEWHYKELLTLLKEKLN
;
A
#
# COMPACT_ATOMS: atom_id res chain seq x y z
N MET A 1 -10.07 -19.21 -2.21
CA MET A 1 -10.18 -18.08 -3.15
C MET A 1 -8.80 -17.90 -3.75
N LYS A 2 -8.72 -17.80 -5.08
CA LYS A 2 -7.41 -17.70 -5.75
C LYS A 2 -6.84 -16.30 -5.60
N LEU A 3 -5.51 -16.20 -5.43
CA LEU A 3 -4.83 -14.90 -5.38
C LEU A 3 -5.15 -14.05 -6.60
N GLN A 4 -5.21 -14.66 -7.80
CA GLN A 4 -5.58 -13.99 -9.04
C GLN A 4 -6.95 -13.28 -8.97
N GLU A 5 -7.93 -13.87 -8.28
CA GLU A 5 -9.27 -13.28 -8.15
C GLU A 5 -9.22 -11.98 -7.34
N ILE A 6 -8.43 -11.99 -6.25
CA ILE A 6 -8.21 -10.82 -5.39
C ILE A 6 -7.40 -9.76 -6.15
N TYR A 7 -6.32 -10.16 -6.82
CA TYR A 7 -5.52 -9.26 -7.65
C TYR A 7 -6.37 -8.54 -8.71
N ASN A 8 -7.19 -9.30 -9.46
CA ASN A 8 -8.08 -8.73 -10.47
C ASN A 8 -9.14 -7.80 -9.88
N HIS A 9 -9.56 -8.04 -8.63
CA HIS A 9 -10.49 -7.15 -7.96
C HIS A 9 -9.80 -5.85 -7.53
N LEU A 10 -8.59 -5.93 -6.98
CA LEU A 10 -7.78 -4.78 -6.60
C LEU A 10 -7.42 -3.92 -7.82
N ASP A 11 -7.08 -4.53 -8.95
CA ASP A 11 -6.80 -3.84 -10.21
C ASP A 11 -8.04 -3.10 -10.75
N LYS A 12 -9.25 -3.63 -10.53
CA LYS A 12 -10.48 -2.88 -10.87
C LYS A 12 -10.74 -1.69 -9.96
N ILE A 13 -10.32 -1.76 -8.70
CA ILE A 13 -10.50 -0.67 -7.72
C ILE A 13 -9.50 0.44 -8.04
N SER A 14 -8.22 0.10 -8.11
CA SER A 14 -7.12 1.03 -8.34
C SER A 14 -6.17 0.40 -9.36
N PRO A 15 -6.39 0.64 -10.66
CA PRO A 15 -5.64 -0.01 -11.73
C PRO A 15 -4.13 0.10 -11.53
N PHE A 16 -3.44 -1.03 -11.58
CA PHE A 16 -1.99 -1.08 -11.37
C PHE A 16 -1.23 -0.36 -12.50
N GLU A 17 -1.84 -0.18 -13.66
CA GLU A 17 -1.27 0.59 -14.77
C GLU A 17 -1.14 2.10 -14.49
N LEU A 18 -1.85 2.63 -13.48
CA LEU A 18 -1.78 4.05 -13.09
C LEU A 18 -0.55 4.38 -12.24
N GLN A 19 0.21 3.36 -11.82
CA GLN A 19 1.39 3.56 -11.01
C GLN A 19 2.46 4.39 -11.75
N GLU A 20 3.29 5.09 -10.99
CA GLU A 20 4.46 5.78 -11.55
C GLU A 20 5.44 4.79 -12.19
N LYS A 21 6.20 5.24 -13.18
CA LYS A 21 7.13 4.37 -13.94
C LYS A 21 8.23 3.74 -13.09
N TRP A 22 8.56 4.35 -11.95
CA TRP A 22 9.57 3.86 -11.02
C TRP A 22 8.97 2.98 -9.92
N ASP A 23 7.64 2.91 -9.82
CA ASP A 23 6.96 2.20 -8.76
C ASP A 23 6.93 0.68 -9.02
N ASN A 24 6.62 -0.07 -7.97
CA ASN A 24 6.41 -1.51 -8.00
C ASN A 24 5.10 -1.87 -7.30
N SER A 25 3.97 -1.41 -7.83
CA SER A 25 2.63 -1.80 -7.42
C SER A 25 2.17 -3.08 -8.13
N GLY A 26 1.40 -3.92 -7.44
CA GLY A 26 0.95 -5.22 -7.92
C GLY A 26 1.45 -6.37 -7.07
N LEU A 27 1.60 -7.56 -7.67
CA LEU A 27 2.11 -8.74 -6.97
C LEU A 27 3.63 -8.62 -6.74
N ILE A 28 4.03 -8.53 -5.49
CA ILE A 28 5.44 -8.38 -5.09
C ILE A 28 6.05 -9.73 -4.72
N VAL A 29 5.29 -10.54 -3.99
CA VAL A 29 5.70 -11.88 -3.55
C VAL A 29 4.51 -12.81 -3.71
N GLY A 30 4.70 -13.97 -4.33
CA GLY A 30 3.69 -15.01 -4.38
C GLY A 30 3.51 -15.61 -5.77
N ASP A 31 2.37 -16.28 -5.95
CA ASP A 31 1.97 -16.94 -7.17
C ASP A 31 0.46 -16.78 -7.32
N MET A 32 0.02 -16.28 -8.48
CA MET A 32 -1.39 -16.00 -8.79
C MET A 32 -2.32 -17.21 -8.61
N SER A 33 -1.79 -18.42 -8.72
CA SER A 33 -2.54 -19.67 -8.56
C SER A 33 -2.73 -20.13 -7.11
N ARG A 34 -2.07 -19.49 -6.14
CA ARG A 34 -2.17 -19.86 -4.71
C ARG A 34 -3.60 -19.65 -4.19
N GLU A 35 -4.01 -20.55 -3.30
CA GLU A 35 -5.18 -20.31 -2.45
C GLU A 35 -4.80 -19.33 -1.35
N VAL A 36 -5.68 -18.37 -1.08
CA VAL A 36 -5.55 -17.43 0.03
C VAL A 36 -6.44 -17.90 1.17
N SER A 37 -5.85 -18.09 2.36
CA SER A 37 -6.55 -18.50 3.59
C SER A 37 -6.94 -17.31 4.47
N GLN A 38 -6.16 -16.23 4.41
CA GLN A 38 -6.32 -15.03 5.22
C GLN A 38 -5.84 -13.82 4.40
N ILE A 39 -6.49 -12.67 4.57
CA ILE A 39 -6.02 -11.38 4.04
C ILE A 39 -5.68 -10.46 5.22
N VAL A 40 -4.52 -9.84 5.16
CA VAL A 40 -4.08 -8.80 6.10
C VAL A 40 -3.85 -7.52 5.32
N VAL A 41 -4.39 -6.41 5.82
CA VAL A 41 -4.20 -5.08 5.22
C VAL A 41 -3.32 -4.25 6.15
N ALA A 42 -2.28 -3.62 5.61
CA ALA A 42 -1.34 -2.81 6.39
C ALA A 42 -0.75 -1.67 5.56
N LEU A 43 -0.12 -0.68 6.21
CA LEU A 43 0.68 0.32 5.50
C LEU A 43 2.00 -0.30 5.05
N ASP A 44 2.71 -0.88 6.02
CA ASP A 44 3.98 -1.59 5.89
C ASP A 44 3.87 -3.01 6.44
N ILE A 45 4.81 -3.87 6.05
CA ILE A 45 4.96 -5.21 6.62
C ILE A 45 6.25 -5.28 7.45
N ASP A 46 6.17 -5.98 8.58
CA ASP A 46 7.31 -6.27 9.44
C ASP A 46 7.44 -7.78 9.75
N GLU A 47 8.54 -8.13 10.41
CA GLU A 47 8.86 -9.52 10.78
C GLU A 47 7.82 -10.12 11.72
N GLU A 48 7.35 -9.36 12.70
CA GLU A 48 6.38 -9.83 13.70
C GLU A 48 5.05 -10.20 13.04
N MET A 49 4.58 -9.39 12.09
CA MET A 49 3.35 -9.67 11.34
C MET A 49 3.50 -10.92 10.47
N ILE A 50 4.65 -11.09 9.80
CA ILE A 50 4.96 -12.29 9.01
C ILE A 50 4.94 -13.54 9.89
N GLU A 51 5.53 -13.46 11.09
CA GLU A 51 5.63 -14.59 12.02
C GLU A 51 4.28 -14.97 12.64
N ARG A 52 3.46 -14.00 13.04
CA ARG A 52 2.17 -14.23 13.71
C ARG A 52 1.05 -14.70 12.80
N THR A 53 1.16 -14.48 11.49
CA THR A 53 0.10 -14.81 10.52
C THR A 53 0.23 -16.22 9.95
N GLU A 54 -0.87 -16.76 9.42
CA GLU A 54 -0.92 -18.16 9.00
C GLU A 54 -0.24 -18.40 7.64
N VAL A 55 -0.02 -19.69 7.33
CA VAL A 55 0.41 -20.14 6.00
C VAL A 55 -0.65 -19.73 4.96
N ASN A 56 -0.18 -19.34 3.76
CA ASN A 56 -1.03 -18.84 2.67
C ASN A 56 -1.79 -17.53 2.96
N THR A 57 -1.31 -16.73 3.93
CA THR A 57 -1.79 -15.35 4.11
C THR A 57 -1.38 -14.47 2.94
N LEU A 58 -2.32 -13.65 2.45
CA LEU A 58 -2.07 -12.55 1.54
C LEU A 58 -1.98 -11.23 2.33
N PHE A 59 -0.86 -10.54 2.19
CA PHE A 59 -0.70 -9.17 2.63
C PHE A 59 -1.09 -8.22 1.50
N VAL A 60 -1.95 -7.26 1.79
CA VAL A 60 -2.27 -6.13 0.93
C VAL A 60 -1.71 -4.89 1.61
N VAL A 61 -0.62 -4.36 1.07
CA VAL A 61 0.12 -3.26 1.67
C VAL A 61 0.11 -2.01 0.82
N HIS A 62 0.40 -0.86 1.42
CA HIS A 62 0.62 0.36 0.66
C HIS A 62 2.05 0.40 0.10
N HIS A 63 3.06 0.25 0.94
CA HIS A 63 4.45 0.33 0.50
C HIS A 63 4.96 -1.04 -0.01
N PRO A 64 5.52 -1.12 -1.23
CA PRO A 64 6.09 -2.36 -1.75
C PRO A 64 7.31 -2.80 -0.94
N LEU A 65 7.33 -4.05 -0.49
CA LEU A 65 8.49 -4.62 0.22
C LEU A 65 9.74 -4.68 -0.68
N ILE A 66 9.56 -5.00 -1.96
CA ILE A 66 10.61 -4.90 -2.98
C ILE A 66 10.40 -3.57 -3.70
N PHE A 67 11.03 -2.50 -3.21
CA PHE A 67 10.89 -1.17 -3.79
C PHE A 67 11.83 -0.92 -4.99
N GLY A 68 12.90 -1.70 -5.11
CA GLY A 68 13.87 -1.57 -6.19
C GLY A 68 14.46 -2.91 -6.58
N ASN A 69 15.35 -2.90 -7.57
CA ASN A 69 15.95 -4.12 -8.10
C ASN A 69 16.74 -4.87 -7.03
N LEU A 70 16.44 -6.16 -6.87
CA LEU A 70 17.25 -7.09 -6.08
C LEU A 70 18.26 -7.77 -7.00
N THR A 71 19.55 -7.50 -6.79
CA THR A 71 20.63 -8.19 -7.51
C THR A 71 21.08 -9.48 -6.82
N GLN A 72 20.68 -9.69 -5.57
CA GLN A 72 20.96 -10.89 -4.78
C GLN A 72 19.89 -11.09 -3.70
N LEU A 73 19.74 -12.33 -3.20
CA LEU A 73 18.96 -12.67 -2.02
C LEU A 73 19.91 -13.11 -0.90
N ASP A 74 20.40 -12.13 -0.14
CA ASP A 74 21.19 -12.35 1.07
C ASP A 74 20.26 -12.28 2.28
N PHE A 75 19.85 -13.44 2.79
CA PHE A 75 18.83 -13.54 3.85
C PHE A 75 19.29 -12.98 5.21
N ALA A 76 20.55 -12.55 5.35
CA ALA A 76 20.99 -11.75 6.47
C ALA A 76 20.63 -10.25 6.36
N LYS A 77 20.06 -9.80 5.23
CA LYS A 77 19.78 -8.38 4.93
C LYS A 77 18.33 -8.13 4.56
N TYR A 78 17.85 -6.93 4.88
CA TYR A 78 16.56 -6.41 4.40
C TYR A 78 16.60 -6.09 2.89
N PRO A 79 15.52 -6.33 2.13
CA PRO A 79 14.27 -7.00 2.54
C PRO A 79 14.32 -8.54 2.43
N SER A 80 15.46 -9.11 2.00
CA SER A 80 15.61 -10.55 1.72
C SER A 80 15.32 -11.44 2.93
N ASN A 81 15.68 -11.02 4.14
CA ASN A 81 15.36 -11.71 5.39
C ASN A 81 13.86 -11.91 5.60
N LEU A 82 13.03 -10.90 5.26
CA LEU A 82 11.57 -11.00 5.33
C LEU A 82 11.02 -11.86 4.20
N LEU A 83 11.58 -11.70 2.99
CA LEU A 83 11.20 -12.51 1.83
C LEU A 83 11.37 -14.01 2.09
N GLU A 84 12.48 -14.42 2.71
CA GLU A 84 12.74 -15.81 3.07
C GLU A 84 11.60 -16.39 3.92
N LYS A 85 11.24 -15.70 5.00
CA LYS A 85 10.17 -16.11 5.92
C LYS A 85 8.82 -16.23 5.21
N MET A 86 8.46 -15.23 4.41
CA MET A 86 7.21 -15.24 3.64
C MET A 86 7.16 -16.40 2.65
N ILE A 87 8.26 -16.63 1.92
CA ILE A 87 8.37 -17.72 0.93
C ILE A 87 8.18 -19.07 1.60
N LEU A 88 8.85 -19.31 2.74
CA LEU A 88 8.74 -20.56 3.49
C LEU A 88 7.32 -20.80 4.02
N LYS A 89 6.60 -19.75 4.40
CA LYS A 89 5.19 -19.82 4.84
C LYS A 89 4.18 -19.77 3.69
N LYS A 90 4.63 -19.77 2.43
CA LYS A 90 3.80 -19.60 1.23
C LYS A 90 2.90 -18.37 1.27
N GLN A 91 3.31 -17.35 2.02
CA GLN A 91 2.60 -16.08 2.09
C GLN A 91 2.82 -15.30 0.79
N SER A 92 1.92 -14.36 0.53
CA SER A 92 1.95 -13.52 -0.67
C SER A 92 1.77 -12.05 -0.29
N LEU A 93 2.25 -11.14 -1.12
CA LEU A 93 2.18 -9.70 -0.89
C LEU A 93 1.79 -8.99 -2.18
N ILE A 94 0.72 -8.21 -2.11
CA ILE A 94 0.31 -7.26 -3.15
C ILE A 94 0.48 -5.85 -2.58
N ALA A 95 1.10 -4.95 -3.35
CA ALA A 95 1.21 -3.54 -3.00
C ALA A 95 0.28 -2.69 -3.86
N LEU A 96 -0.44 -1.74 -3.24
CA LEU A 96 -1.11 -0.63 -3.91
C LEU A 96 -0.47 0.68 -3.43
N HIS A 97 0.51 1.18 -4.17
CA HIS A 97 1.32 2.32 -3.78
C HIS A 97 0.85 3.59 -4.53
N THR A 98 1.60 4.03 -5.54
CA THR A 98 1.30 5.30 -6.22
C THR A 98 -0.04 5.28 -6.95
N ASN A 99 -0.46 4.14 -7.50
CA ASN A 99 -1.80 4.00 -8.08
C ASN A 99 -2.90 4.28 -7.06
N PHE A 100 -2.72 3.87 -5.80
CA PHE A 100 -3.68 4.10 -4.73
C PHE A 100 -3.65 5.54 -4.22
N ASP A 101 -2.49 6.19 -4.21
CA ASP A 101 -2.37 7.61 -3.88
C ASP A 101 -3.17 8.48 -4.83
N GLN A 102 -3.05 8.21 -6.14
CA GLN A 102 -3.76 8.95 -7.17
C GLN A 102 -5.28 8.75 -7.09
N THR A 103 -5.73 7.54 -6.74
CA THR A 103 -7.14 7.17 -6.89
C THR A 103 -7.95 7.30 -5.60
N HIS A 104 -7.33 7.05 -4.43
CA HIS A 104 -8.04 6.92 -3.15
C HIS A 104 -7.37 7.66 -1.99
N LEU A 105 -6.10 7.36 -1.66
CA LEU A 105 -5.51 7.73 -0.37
C LEU A 105 -5.46 9.25 -0.17
N ASN A 106 -4.90 10.00 -1.12
CA ASN A 106 -4.74 11.44 -0.98
C ASN A 106 -6.09 12.15 -0.91
N ARG A 107 -7.06 11.73 -1.72
CA ARG A 107 -8.44 12.24 -1.66
C ARG A 107 -9.09 11.94 -0.31
N TYR A 108 -8.96 10.71 0.19
CA TYR A 108 -9.54 10.32 1.47
C TYR A 108 -8.97 11.15 2.62
N VAL A 109 -7.65 11.31 2.69
CA VAL A 109 -7.01 12.15 3.71
C VAL A 109 -7.49 13.59 3.59
N PHE A 110 -7.49 14.15 2.39
CA PHE A 110 -7.86 15.54 2.16
C PHE A 110 -9.33 15.83 2.55
N GLU A 111 -10.27 14.97 2.16
CA GLU A 111 -11.69 15.20 2.39
C GLU A 111 -12.22 14.66 3.71
N LYS A 112 -11.79 13.47 4.11
CA LYS A 112 -12.37 12.75 5.26
C LYS A 112 -11.59 12.97 6.53
N VAL A 113 -10.26 13.02 6.45
CA VAL A 113 -9.41 13.25 7.63
C VAL A 113 -9.32 14.74 7.92
N LEU A 114 -8.95 15.55 6.92
CA LEU A 114 -8.75 16.98 7.07
C LEU A 114 -10.04 17.81 6.95
N GLY A 115 -11.07 17.28 6.29
CA GLY A 115 -12.38 17.95 6.17
C GLY A 115 -12.44 19.03 5.09
N PHE A 116 -11.47 19.08 4.17
CA PHE A 116 -11.49 20.02 3.06
C PHE A 116 -12.36 19.52 1.91
N LYS A 117 -12.84 20.44 1.06
CA LYS A 117 -13.51 20.10 -0.20
C LYS A 117 -12.51 20.24 -1.33
N ILE A 118 -12.31 19.18 -2.13
CA ILE A 118 -11.43 19.25 -3.29
C ILE A 118 -12.04 20.17 -4.35
N GLU A 119 -11.25 21.13 -4.83
CA GLU A 119 -11.55 21.92 -6.02
C GLU A 119 -10.93 21.33 -7.27
N SER A 120 -9.69 20.83 -7.16
CA SER A 120 -8.97 20.17 -8.25
C SER A 120 -7.98 19.15 -7.71
N GLN A 121 -7.64 18.17 -8.55
CA GLN A 121 -6.62 17.16 -8.27
C GLN A 121 -5.71 16.96 -9.49
N ASP A 122 -4.40 16.89 -9.26
CA ASP A 122 -3.41 16.61 -10.31
C ASP A 122 -2.29 15.70 -9.83
N PRO A 123 -2.17 14.52 -10.42
CA PRO A 123 -2.96 13.36 -10.01
C PRO A 123 -2.76 13.01 -8.52
N PHE A 124 -1.62 13.37 -7.92
CA PHE A 124 -1.32 13.15 -6.50
C PHE A 124 -1.75 14.30 -5.59
N VAL A 125 -1.86 15.53 -6.11
CA VAL A 125 -2.05 16.74 -5.30
C VAL A 125 -3.51 17.14 -5.29
N CYS A 126 -4.13 17.15 -4.10
CA CYS A 126 -5.47 17.71 -3.89
C CYS A 126 -5.37 19.20 -3.52
N THR A 127 -6.16 20.05 -4.17
CA THR A 127 -6.13 21.50 -3.97
C THR A 127 -7.51 22.03 -3.57
N THR A 128 -7.54 23.04 -2.69
CA THR A 128 -8.73 23.82 -2.32
C THR A 128 -8.35 25.28 -2.08
N LYS A 129 -9.33 26.19 -2.07
CA LYS A 129 -9.13 27.62 -1.79
C LYS A 129 -10.11 28.09 -0.72
N GLY A 130 -9.67 29.04 0.09
CA GLY A 130 -10.44 29.56 1.22
C GLY A 130 -9.62 30.53 2.06
N GLU A 131 -10.25 31.05 3.12
CA GLU A 131 -9.63 31.94 4.09
C GLU A 131 -9.44 31.18 5.41
N TRP A 132 -8.19 31.13 5.88
CA TRP A 132 -7.83 30.49 7.14
C TRP A 132 -6.80 31.34 7.88
N HIS A 133 -6.91 31.39 9.20
CA HIS A 133 -5.82 31.91 10.01
C HIS A 133 -4.73 30.85 10.16
N TYR A 134 -3.47 31.23 9.93
CA TYR A 134 -2.32 30.31 9.92
C TYR A 134 -2.26 29.38 11.14
N LYS A 135 -2.44 29.94 12.34
CA LYS A 135 -2.39 29.14 13.58
C LYS A 135 -3.54 28.14 13.70
N GLU A 136 -4.73 28.51 13.21
CA GLU A 136 -5.90 27.64 13.27
C GLU A 136 -5.73 26.46 12.31
N LEU A 137 -5.21 26.72 11.11
CA LEU A 137 -4.91 25.68 10.13
C LEU A 137 -3.85 24.69 10.67
N LEU A 138 -2.78 25.18 11.30
CA LEU A 138 -1.78 24.31 11.91
C LEU A 138 -2.36 23.47 13.06
N THR A 139 -3.19 24.07 13.92
CA THR A 139 -3.86 23.35 15.00
C THR A 139 -4.75 22.25 14.44
N LEU A 140 -5.56 22.54 13.42
CA LEU A 140 -6.39 21.55 12.74
C LEU A 140 -5.56 20.38 12.21
N LEU A 141 -4.48 20.68 11.47
CA LEU A 141 -3.60 19.63 10.92
C LEU A 141 -3.00 18.77 12.04
N LYS A 142 -2.54 19.41 13.12
CA LYS A 142 -1.98 18.73 14.28
C LYS A 142 -3.00 17.82 14.96
N GLU A 143 -4.25 18.25 15.09
CA GLU A 143 -5.32 17.47 15.73
C GLU A 143 -5.83 16.32 14.86
N LYS A 144 -5.82 16.48 13.53
CA LYS A 144 -6.32 15.47 12.60
C LYS A 144 -5.30 14.40 12.23
N LEU A 145 -4.01 14.70 12.37
CA LEU A 145 -2.92 13.81 11.95
C LEU A 145 -2.06 13.28 13.12
N ASN A 146 -2.36 13.63 14.38
CA ASN A 146 -1.74 13.02 15.58
C ASN A 146 -2.72 12.09 16.29
#